data_AF-A0A2N1KRI9-F1
#
_entry.id   AF-A0A2N1KRI9-F1
#
_cell.length_a   1.000
_cell.length_b   1.000
_cell.length_c   1.000
_cell.angle_alpha   90.00
_cell.angle_beta   90.00
_cell.angle_gamma   90.00
#
_symmetry.space_group_name_H-M   'P 1'
#
loop_
_entity.id
_entity.type
_entity.pdbx_description
1 polymer ?
#
loop_
_entity_poly.entity_id
_entity_poly.type
_entity_poly.pdbx_seq_one_letter_code
_entity_poly.pdbx_strand_id
1 'polypeptide(L)'
;MNQEPIFMKSKGGGQYFKCQGEEVKIICLYEFNPLVERTRMRPDTLGKLACDPCSESEFREAELKVARLLDLPVLITEETRA
;
A
#
# COMPACT_ATOMS: atom_id res chain seq x y z
N MET A 1 11.75 6.39 17.09
CA MET A 1 11.36 4.97 17.25
C MET A 1 11.04 4.44 15.86
N ASN A 2 11.82 3.49 15.34
CA ASN A 2 11.46 2.80 14.10
C ASN A 2 10.31 1.84 14.43
N GLN A 3 9.09 2.23 14.09
CA GLN A 3 7.96 1.30 14.15
C GLN A 3 8.03 0.36 12.95
N GLU A 4 7.82 -0.94 13.20
CA GLU A 4 7.71 -1.92 12.13
C GLU A 4 6.52 -1.57 11.22
N PRO A 5 6.65 -1.80 9.90
CA PRO A 5 5.58 -1.48 8.98
C PRO A 5 4.37 -2.40 9.18
N ILE A 6 3.17 -1.83 9.18
CA ILE A 6 1.90 -2.56 9.24
C ILE A 6 1.26 -2.52 7.85
N PHE A 7 0.84 -3.68 7.36
CA PHE A 7 0.22 -3.84 6.04
C PHE A 7 -1.25 -4.23 6.17
N MET A 8 -2.11 -3.47 5.50
CA MET A 8 -3.56 -3.64 5.54
C MET A 8 -4.15 -3.57 4.14
N LYS A 9 -5.30 -4.20 3.94
CA LYS A 9 -6.14 -4.07 2.74
C LYS A 9 -7.57 -3.71 3.10
N SER A 10 -8.24 -2.89 2.30
CA SER A 10 -9.65 -2.58 2.49
C SER A 10 -10.53 -3.83 2.31
N LYS A 11 -11.56 -4.00 3.15
CA LYS A 11 -12.51 -5.14 3.08
C LYS A 11 -13.23 -5.25 1.73
N GLY A 12 -13.51 -4.12 1.09
CA GLY A 12 -14.11 -4.09 -0.26
C GLY A 12 -13.14 -4.52 -1.37
N GLY A 13 -11.88 -4.78 -1.04
CA GLY A 13 -10.80 -4.96 -2.01
C GLY A 13 -10.46 -3.65 -2.72
N GLY A 14 -9.28 -3.63 -3.35
CA GLY A 14 -8.87 -2.53 -4.24
C GLY A 14 -8.07 -1.41 -3.58
N GLN A 15 -7.94 -1.35 -2.26
CA GLN A 15 -7.00 -0.45 -1.59
C GLN A 15 -6.08 -1.18 -0.62
N TYR A 16 -4.80 -0.83 -0.65
CA TYR A 16 -3.77 -1.35 0.25
C TYR A 16 -3.06 -0.21 0.97
N PHE A 17 -2.67 -0.46 2.21
CA PHE A 17 -2.06 0.51 3.11
C PHE A 17 -0.80 -0.08 3.73
N LYS A 18 0.31 0.67 3.65
CA LYS A 18 1.54 0.42 4.41
C LYS A 18 1.73 1.57 5.39
N CYS A 19 1.70 1.27 6.68
CA CYS A 19 1.79 2.26 7.75
C CYS A 19 3.16 2.13 8.43
N GLN A 20 3.88 3.24 8.57
CA GLN A 20 5.18 3.27 9.24
C GLN A 20 5.30 4.57 10.03
N GLY A 21 5.07 4.51 11.35
CA GLY A 21 4.95 5.72 12.17
C GLY A 21 3.69 6.52 11.78
N GLU A 22 3.88 7.79 11.44
CA GLU A 22 2.81 8.69 10.98
C GLU A 22 2.60 8.65 9.47
N GLU A 23 3.46 7.95 8.73
CA GLU A 23 3.40 7.89 7.27
C GLU A 23 2.58 6.68 6.82
N VAL A 24 1.70 6.92 5.84
CA VAL A 24 0.89 5.91 5.20
C VAL A 24 1.09 5.99 3.69
N LYS A 25 1.48 4.86 3.11
CA LYS A 25 1.47 4.67 1.66
C LYS A 25 0.19 3.94 1.27
N ILE A 26 -0.54 4.50 0.32
CA ILE A 26 -1.82 4.00 -0.15
C ILE A 26 -1.65 3.56 -1.61
N ILE A 27 -2.07 2.34 -1.91
CA ILE A 27 -2.16 1.81 -3.27
C ILE A 27 -3.63 1.61 -3.60
N CYS A 28 -4.08 2.18 -4.70
CA CYS A 28 -5.44 2.05 -5.20
C CYS A 28 -5.44 1.32 -6.55
N LEU A 29 -6.17 0.21 -6.63
CA LEU A 29 -6.26 -0.65 -7.81
C LEU A 29 -7.50 -0.40 -8.68
N TYR A 30 -8.34 0.57 -8.33
CA TYR A 30 -9.55 0.84 -9.11
C TYR A 30 -9.16 1.30 -10.51
N GLU A 31 -9.60 0.56 -11.54
CA GLU A 31 -9.13 0.74 -12.93
C GLU A 31 -9.46 2.13 -13.50
N PHE A 32 -10.52 2.78 -13.01
CA PHE A 32 -10.87 4.15 -13.40
C PHE A 32 -9.98 5.22 -12.75
N ASN A 33 -9.24 4.87 -11.69
CA ASN A 33 -8.34 5.80 -10.98
C ASN A 33 -7.27 5.04 -10.15
N PRO A 34 -6.35 4.30 -10.81
CA PRO A 34 -5.26 3.63 -10.11
C PRO A 34 -4.26 4.68 -9.64
N LEU A 35 -3.76 4.59 -8.40
CA LEU A 35 -2.82 5.57 -7.86
C LEU A 35 -1.94 5.01 -6.74
N VAL A 36 -0.81 5.67 -6.54
CA VAL A 36 0.09 5.50 -5.39
C VAL A 36 0.19 6.84 -4.67
N GLU A 37 -0.31 6.93 -3.44
CA GLU A 37 -0.26 8.14 -2.62
C GLU A 37 0.61 7.89 -1.37
N ARG A 38 1.36 8.91 -0.95
CA ARG A 38 2.06 8.94 0.33
C ARG A 38 1.52 10.11 1.13
N THR A 39 0.93 9.83 2.28
CA THR A 39 0.29 10.85 3.11
C THR A 39 0.54 10.58 4.58
N ARG A 40 0.35 11.61 5.42
CA ARG A 40 0.32 11.44 6.86
C ARG A 40 -1.11 11.23 7.30
N MET A 41 -1.39 10.11 7.96
CA MET A 41 -2.71 9.89 8.53
C MET A 41 -2.70 10.21 10.02
N ARG A 42 -3.83 10.75 10.49
CA ARG A 42 -4.07 10.80 11.93
C ARG A 42 -4.18 9.35 12.45
N PRO A 43 -3.65 9.04 13.64
CA PRO A 43 -3.62 7.67 14.17
C PRO A 43 -4.98 6.96 14.20
N ASP A 44 -6.07 7.72 14.31
CA ASP A 44 -7.45 7.23 14.37
C ASP A 44 -8.06 6.90 13.00
N THR A 45 -7.44 7.34 11.90
CA THR A 45 -8.05 7.28 10.56
C THR A 45 -8.06 5.85 10.02
N LEU A 46 -6.96 5.11 10.18
CA LEU A 46 -6.89 3.70 9.77
C LEU A 46 -7.79 2.80 10.60
N GLY A 47 -7.89 3.03 11.91
CA GLY A 47 -8.79 2.26 12.78
C GLY A 47 -10.27 2.42 12.44
N LYS A 48 -10.64 3.49 11.72
CA LYS A 48 -12.00 3.73 11.21
C LYS A 48 -12.25 3.11 9.84
N LEU A 49 -11.19 2.76 9.10
CA LEU A 49 -11.32 2.10 7.82
C LEU A 49 -11.63 0.62 8.05
N ALA A 50 -12.59 0.10 7.30
CA ALA A 50 -12.89 -1.33 7.28
C ALA A 50 -11.77 -2.05 6.53
N CYS A 51 -10.72 -2.44 7.25
CA CYS A 51 -9.53 -3.09 6.71
C CYS A 51 -9.26 -4.43 7.39
N ASP A 52 -8.64 -5.33 6.62
CA ASP A 52 -8.09 -6.60 7.09
C ASP A 52 -6.55 -6.56 6.97
N PRO A 53 -5.80 -7.25 7.84
CA PRO A 53 -4.36 -7.39 7.66
C PRO A 53 -4.04 -8.08 6.33
N CYS A 54 -2.94 -7.69 5.70
CA CYS A 54 -2.40 -8.36 4.53
C CYS A 54 -0.88 -8.59 4.68
N SER A 55 -0.34 -9.46 3.85
CA SER A 55 1.10 -9.67 3.76
C SER A 55 1.81 -8.51 3.04
N GLU A 56 3.12 -8.36 3.29
CA GLU A 56 3.95 -7.45 2.51
C GLU A 56 3.97 -7.82 1.02
N SER A 57 3.97 -9.13 0.70
CA SER A 57 3.93 -9.62 -0.68
C SER A 57 2.65 -9.18 -1.39
N GLU A 58 1.48 -9.31 -0.76
CA GLU A 58 0.21 -8.81 -1.31
C GLU A 58 0.26 -7.30 -1.58
N PHE A 59 0.84 -6.52 -0.66
CA PHE A 59 1.02 -5.09 -0.85
C PHE A 59 1.95 -4.76 -2.03
N ARG A 60 3.10 -5.45 -2.14
CA ARG A 60 4.06 -5.27 -3.23
C ARG A 60 3.46 -5.66 -4.59
N GLU A 61 2.67 -6.73 -4.65
CA GLU A 61 1.96 -7.13 -5.87
C GLU A 61 0.97 -6.06 -6.32
N ALA A 62 0.20 -5.48 -5.40
CA ALA A 62 -0.71 -4.38 -5.69
C ALA A 62 0.05 -3.15 -6.20
N GLU A 63 1.17 -2.79 -5.57
CA GLU A 63 2.02 -1.70 -6.02
C GLU A 63 2.55 -1.92 -7.44
N LEU A 64 3.07 -3.11 -7.73
CA LEU A 64 3.55 -3.48 -9.07
C LEU A 64 2.43 -3.41 -10.11
N LYS A 65 1.22 -3.83 -9.74
CA LYS A 65 0.05 -3.74 -10.62
C LYS A 65 -0.30 -2.30 -10.96
N VAL A 66 -0.36 -1.40 -9.98
CA VAL A 66 -0.60 0.04 -10.23
C VAL A 66 0.52 0.65 -11.06
N ALA A 67 1.78 0.35 -10.74
CA ALA A 67 2.92 0.89 -11.47
C ALA A 67 2.86 0.51 -12.96
N ARG A 68 2.47 -0.74 -13.28
CA ARG A 68 2.25 -1.18 -14.66
C ARG A 68 1.07 -0.47 -15.33
N LEU A 69 -0.04 -0.27 -14.63
CA LEU A 69 -1.21 0.44 -15.16
C LEU A 69 -0.93 1.91 -15.46
N LEU A 70 -0.07 2.54 -14.65
CA LEU A 70 0.29 3.95 -14.77
C LEU A 70 1.56 4.19 -15.59
N ASP A 71 2.16 3.14 -16.16
CA ASP A 71 3.46 3.19 -16.85
C ASP A 71 4.57 3.89 -16.02
N LEU A 72 4.56 3.63 -14.71
CA LEU A 72 5.54 4.17 -13.78
C LEU A 72 6.81 3.31 -13.77
N PRO A 73 8.00 3.93 -13.59
CA PRO A 73 9.24 3.18 -13.45
C PRO A 73 9.16 2.27 -12.21
N VAL A 74 9.16 0.96 -12.45
CA VAL A 74 9.26 -0.04 -11.39
C VAL A 74 10.72 -0.14 -10.96
N LEU A 75 11.08 0.51 -9.85
CA LEU A 75 12.36 0.29 -9.19
C LEU A 75 12.32 -1.11 -8.54
N ILE A 76 12.73 -2.13 -9.29
CA ILE A 76 12.98 -3.46 -8.73
C ILE A 76 14.24 -3.34 -7.89
N THR A 77 14.10 -3.11 -6.59
CA THR A 77 15.22 -3.26 -5.65
C THR A 77 15.57 -4.76 -5.54
N GLU A 78 16.86 -5.08 -5.52
CA GLU A 78 17.44 -6.43 -5.69
C GLU A 78 17.00 -7.51 -4.68
N GLU A 79 16.10 -7.22 -3.74
CA GLU A 79 15.49 -8.22 -2.85
C GLU A 79 14.55 -9.21 -3.57
N THR A 80 14.37 -9.09 -4.89
CA THR A 80 13.52 -9.99 -5.70
C THR A 80 14.27 -11.22 -6.22
N ARG A 81 15.47 -11.52 -5.69
CA ARG A 81 16.24 -12.73 -6.00
C ARG A 81 16.71 -13.41 -4.72
N ALA A 82 15.78 -13.96 -3.94
CA ALA A 82 16.06 -15.00 -2.96
C ALA A 82 14.91 -15.99 -2.93
#